data_AF-A0A925G790-F1
#
_entry.id   AF-A0A925G790-F1
#
_cell.length_a   1.000
_cell.length_b   1.000
_cell.length_c   1.000
_cell.angle_alpha   90.00
_cell.angle_beta   90.00
_cell.angle_gamma   90.00
#
_symmetry.space_group_name_H-M   'P 1'
#
loop_
_entity.id
_entity.type
_entity.pdbx_description
1 polymer ?
#
loop_
_entity_poly.entity_id
_entity_poly.type
_entity_poly.pdbx_seq_one_letter_code
_entity_poly.pdbx_strand_id
1 'polypeptide(L)'
;MKFFFLFLLFVPVSLISCNSGTTQDSSSTDSLKKDSSKRSITLNDDALLVISKDSSKLDSAIMLTEKALQLDFNNLIAHINRLSWLCKAQKYPEAFTEIEILDKMEPNNSETIFLHGLLAEKLSNIGLARVKYKEAFLLNDKRFKEMDSDDKMFQLARANWAINLYFLDEMSGKKEFNKINSEYPGNKTAADFLSLNRNKLLTEVIQNR
;
A
#
# COMPACT_ATOMS: atom_id res chain seq x y z
N MET A 1 -0.56 -15.78 8.30
CA MET A 1 0.85 -15.50 7.97
C MET A 1 0.93 -13.99 7.84
N LYS A 2 1.56 -13.25 8.77
CA LYS A 2 1.55 -11.78 8.69
C LYS A 2 2.46 -11.35 7.55
N PHE A 3 1.91 -11.16 6.35
CA PHE A 3 2.62 -10.47 5.28
C PHE A 3 2.82 -9.03 5.77
N PHE A 4 4.01 -8.72 6.29
CA PHE A 4 4.39 -7.35 6.60
C PHE A 4 4.56 -6.60 5.28
N PHE A 5 3.44 -6.17 4.69
CA PHE A 5 3.43 -4.99 3.83
C PHE A 5 3.64 -3.81 4.77
N LEU A 6 4.90 -3.61 5.11
CA LEU A 6 5.32 -2.40 5.75
C LEU A 6 5.17 -1.34 4.67
N PHE A 7 4.03 -0.62 4.67
CA PHE A 7 3.82 0.62 3.92
C PHE A 7 4.84 1.66 4.43
N LEU A 8 6.12 1.40 4.22
CA LEU A 8 7.20 2.32 4.48
C LEU A 8 7.25 3.24 3.28
N LEU A 9 6.50 4.32 3.39
CA LEU A 9 6.70 5.49 2.55
C LEU A 9 8.11 6.01 2.80
N PHE A 10 9.00 5.78 1.84
CA PHE A 10 10.21 6.56 1.73
C PHE A 10 9.76 7.93 1.21
N VAL A 11 9.58 8.90 2.11
CA VAL A 11 9.34 10.29 1.73
C VAL A 11 10.71 10.91 1.39
N PRO A 12 11.07 11.13 0.11
CA PRO A 12 12.25 11.93 -0.18
C PRO A 12 11.98 13.35 0.29
N VAL A 13 12.70 13.78 1.32
CA VAL A 13 12.71 15.18 1.78
C VAL A 13 13.29 16.01 0.65
N SER A 14 12.41 16.55 -0.20
CA SER A 14 12.79 17.52 -1.21
C SER A 14 12.93 18.86 -0.50
N LEU A 15 14.18 19.32 -0.36
CA LEU A 15 14.50 20.65 0.15
C LEU A 15 13.89 21.70 -0.78
N ILE A 16 12.80 22.33 -0.34
CA ILE A 16 12.18 23.46 -1.04
C ILE A 16 13.10 24.67 -0.86
N SER A 17 13.70 25.11 -1.97
CA SER A 17 14.40 26.37 -2.10
C SER A 17 13.40 27.52 -1.98
N CYS A 18 13.60 28.41 -1.01
CA CYS A 18 12.82 29.64 -0.88
C CYS A 18 13.24 30.62 -1.99
N ASN A 19 12.32 30.95 -2.91
CA ASN A 19 12.43 32.12 -3.76
C ASN A 19 11.44 33.18 -3.27
N SER A 20 11.95 34.33 -2.84
CA SER A 20 11.17 35.47 -2.35
C SER A 20 10.79 36.41 -3.50
N GLY A 21 9.49 36.65 -3.70
CA GLY A 21 9.01 37.62 -4.68
C GLY A 21 7.54 38.02 -4.47
N THR A 22 7.34 39.11 -3.72
CA THR A 22 6.20 40.06 -3.70
C THR A 22 4.79 39.57 -3.36
N THR A 23 4.30 40.11 -2.24
CA THR A 23 3.00 39.96 -1.56
C THR A 23 1.84 40.70 -2.23
N GLN A 24 0.66 40.05 -2.33
CA GLN A 24 -0.65 40.55 -1.84
C GLN A 24 -1.58 39.34 -1.58
N ASP A 25 -2.24 39.32 -0.41
CA ASP A 25 -3.27 38.36 0.06
C ASP A 25 -2.91 36.86 0.21
N SER A 26 -1.69 36.55 0.66
CA SER A 26 -1.30 35.16 1.00
C SER A 26 -1.41 34.79 2.47
N SER A 27 -1.44 35.74 3.43
CA SER A 27 -1.26 35.38 4.85
C SER A 27 -2.52 34.78 5.51
N SER A 28 -3.72 35.19 5.11
CA SER A 28 -4.98 34.67 5.65
C SER A 28 -5.33 33.31 5.04
N THR A 29 -5.13 33.17 3.73
CA THR A 29 -5.26 31.91 2.97
C THR A 29 -4.24 30.87 3.40
N ASP A 30 -2.98 31.25 3.62
CA ASP A 30 -1.94 30.31 4.12
C ASP A 30 -2.22 29.85 5.54
N SER A 31 -2.72 30.72 6.42
CA SER A 31 -3.07 30.35 7.80
C SER A 31 -4.30 29.44 7.88
N LEU A 32 -5.33 29.69 7.07
CA LEU A 32 -6.50 28.81 6.94
C LEU A 32 -6.14 27.44 6.34
N LYS A 33 -5.28 27.41 5.33
CA LYS A 33 -4.77 26.16 4.74
C LYS A 33 -3.95 25.36 5.74
N LYS A 34 -3.14 26.03 6.55
CA LYS A 34 -2.36 25.39 7.61
C LYS A 34 -3.24 24.83 8.73
N ASP A 35 -4.30 25.55 9.13
CA ASP A 35 -5.25 25.09 10.14
C ASP A 35 -6.06 23.87 9.65
N SER A 36 -6.56 23.91 8.41
CA SER A 36 -7.27 22.77 7.80
C SER A 36 -6.39 21.52 7.68
N SER A 37 -5.14 21.66 7.24
CA SER A 37 -4.19 20.54 7.19
C SER A 37 -3.89 19.97 8.58
N LYS A 38 -3.71 20.81 9.60
CA LYS A 38 -3.53 20.35 11.00
C LYS A 38 -4.75 19.57 11.50
N ARG A 39 -5.96 20.07 11.25
CA ARG A 39 -7.20 19.38 11.64
C ARG A 39 -7.40 18.06 10.88
N SER A 40 -6.99 18.00 9.62
CA SER A 40 -6.97 16.76 8.83
C SER A 40 -6.09 15.71 9.50
N ILE A 41 -4.88 16.08 9.90
CA ILE A 41 -3.96 15.19 10.64
C ILE A 41 -4.61 14.70 11.94
N THR A 42 -5.19 15.59 12.75
CA THR A 42 -5.86 15.21 14.00
C THR A 42 -7.00 14.21 13.77
N LEU A 43 -7.85 14.42 12.76
CA LEU A 43 -8.92 13.49 12.43
C LEU A 43 -8.40 12.11 11.99
N ASN A 44 -7.29 12.07 11.25
CA ASN A 44 -6.64 10.81 10.90
C ASN A 44 -6.04 10.11 12.14
N ASP A 45 -5.44 10.85 13.05
CA ASP A 45 -4.91 10.30 14.31
C ASP A 45 -6.04 9.74 15.20
N ASP A 46 -7.18 10.42 15.27
CA ASP A 46 -8.38 9.94 15.95
C ASP A 46 -8.88 8.64 15.32
N ALA A 47 -8.82 8.52 13.99
CA ALA A 47 -9.22 7.31 13.27
C ALA A 47 -8.32 6.12 13.63
N LEU A 48 -7.00 6.34 13.71
CA LEU A 48 -6.04 5.34 14.18
C LEU A 48 -6.31 4.93 15.64
N LEU A 49 -6.59 5.91 16.51
CA LEU A 49 -6.89 5.69 17.93
C LEU A 49 -8.16 4.86 18.14
N VAL A 50 -9.19 5.07 17.32
CA VAL A 50 -10.42 4.27 17.35
C VAL A 50 -10.14 2.81 17.04
N ILE A 51 -9.35 2.53 15.98
CA ILE A 51 -8.97 1.16 15.60
C ILE A 51 -8.06 0.51 16.63
N SER A 52 -7.13 1.27 17.23
CA SER A 52 -6.22 0.73 18.24
C SER A 52 -6.96 0.31 19.51
N LYS A 53 -8.08 0.99 19.84
CA LYS A 53 -8.95 0.65 20.98
C LYS A 53 -9.87 -0.52 20.65
N ASP A 54 -10.41 -0.55 19.44
CA ASP A 54 -11.34 -1.58 18.99
C ASP A 54 -11.26 -1.78 17.46
N SER A 55 -10.63 -2.88 17.06
CA SER A 55 -10.45 -3.24 15.65
C SER A 55 -11.76 -3.49 14.88
N SER A 56 -12.90 -3.62 15.56
CA SER A 56 -14.21 -3.75 14.93
C SER A 56 -14.78 -2.41 14.44
N LYS A 57 -14.23 -1.27 14.89
CA LYS A 57 -14.69 0.09 14.57
C LYS A 57 -14.20 0.62 13.23
N LEU A 58 -14.15 -0.25 12.21
CA LEU A 58 -13.69 0.10 10.86
C LEU A 58 -14.51 1.24 10.26
N ASP A 59 -15.84 1.22 10.40
CA ASP A 59 -16.70 2.27 9.85
C ASP A 59 -16.43 3.65 10.47
N SER A 60 -16.19 3.70 11.78
CA SER A 60 -15.83 4.95 12.47
C SER A 60 -14.50 5.51 11.95
N ALA A 61 -13.50 4.65 11.74
CA ALA A 61 -12.18 5.06 11.25
C ALA A 61 -12.24 5.53 9.78
N ILE A 62 -13.01 4.83 8.95
CA ILE A 62 -13.30 5.24 7.56
C ILE A 62 -13.98 6.61 7.52
N MET A 63 -14.98 6.85 8.38
CA MET A 63 -15.65 8.15 8.46
C MET A 63 -14.70 9.28 8.91
N LEU A 64 -13.84 9.02 9.89
CA LEU A 64 -12.88 10.02 10.38
C LEU A 64 -11.83 10.39 9.33
N THR A 65 -11.31 9.40 8.59
CA THR A 65 -10.44 9.68 7.43
C THR A 65 -11.16 10.40 6.30
N GLU A 66 -12.45 10.14 6.07
CA GLU A 66 -13.23 10.92 5.11
C GLU A 66 -13.28 12.40 5.48
N LYS A 67 -13.56 12.70 6.75
CA LYS A 67 -13.57 14.08 7.25
C LYS A 67 -12.18 14.70 7.17
N ALA A 68 -11.11 13.93 7.42
CA ALA A 68 -9.74 14.39 7.24
C ALA A 68 -9.48 14.82 5.79
N LEU A 69 -9.90 13.99 4.83
CA LEU A 69 -9.71 14.25 3.39
C LEU A 69 -10.62 15.36 2.85
N GLN A 70 -11.76 15.62 3.48
CA GLN A 70 -12.58 16.81 3.20
C GLN A 70 -11.88 18.12 3.61
N LEU A 71 -11.04 18.08 4.64
CA LEU A 71 -10.26 19.25 5.09
C LEU A 71 -8.96 19.42 4.31
N ASP A 72 -8.28 18.32 4.00
CA ASP A 72 -7.05 18.30 3.22
C ASP A 72 -7.00 17.04 2.35
N PHE A 73 -7.41 17.18 1.09
CA PHE A 73 -7.40 16.09 0.12
C PHE A 73 -5.99 15.62 -0.21
N ASN A 74 -4.94 16.42 0.03
CA ASN A 74 -3.57 16.00 -0.26
C ASN A 74 -2.93 15.23 0.91
N ASN A 75 -3.70 14.91 1.96
CA ASN A 75 -3.21 14.13 3.08
C ASN A 75 -3.02 12.65 2.67
N LEU A 76 -1.84 12.35 2.12
CA LEU A 76 -1.44 11.01 1.66
C LEU A 76 -1.64 9.92 2.73
N ILE A 77 -1.33 10.23 3.99
CA ILE A 77 -1.46 9.27 5.10
C ILE A 77 -2.92 8.94 5.37
N ALA A 78 -3.82 9.93 5.29
CA ALA A 78 -5.26 9.69 5.43
C ALA A 78 -5.81 8.81 4.31
N HIS A 79 -5.34 9.00 3.06
CA HIS A 79 -5.69 8.11 1.94
C HIS A 79 -5.23 6.67 2.17
N ILE A 80 -3.97 6.46 2.61
CA ILE A 80 -3.43 5.13 2.90
C ILE A 80 -4.21 4.43 4.02
N ASN A 81 -4.50 5.15 5.11
CA ASN A 81 -5.25 4.60 6.24
C ASN A 81 -6.68 4.25 5.84
N ARG A 82 -7.35 5.14 5.10
CA ARG A 82 -8.69 4.91 4.57
C ARG A 82 -8.73 3.66 3.70
N LEU A 83 -7.83 3.55 2.72
CA LEU A 83 -7.70 2.37 1.86
C LEU A 83 -7.55 1.09 2.69
N SER A 84 -6.64 1.07 3.65
CA SER A 84 -6.39 -0.09 4.52
C SER A 84 -7.64 -0.55 5.26
N TRP A 85 -8.43 0.40 5.80
CA TRP A 85 -9.67 0.07 6.50
C TRP A 85 -10.81 -0.32 5.57
N LEU A 86 -10.91 0.29 4.38
CA LEU A 86 -11.85 -0.14 3.34
C LEU A 86 -11.58 -1.59 2.93
N CYS A 87 -10.32 -1.95 2.69
CA CYS A 87 -9.91 -3.33 2.40
C CYS A 87 -10.27 -4.29 3.54
N LYS A 88 -9.98 -3.93 4.81
CA LYS A 88 -10.34 -4.75 5.99
C LYS A 88 -11.85 -4.89 6.18
N ALA A 89 -12.61 -3.85 5.87
CA ALA A 89 -14.07 -3.84 5.90
C ALA A 89 -14.70 -4.51 4.66
N GLN A 90 -13.88 -4.96 3.71
CA GLN A 90 -14.31 -5.58 2.45
C GLN A 90 -15.13 -4.66 1.55
N LYS A 91 -14.96 -3.34 1.70
CA LYS A 91 -15.55 -2.30 0.86
C LYS A 91 -14.67 -2.10 -0.39
N TYR A 92 -14.58 -3.16 -1.20
CA TYR A 92 -13.63 -3.21 -2.33
C TYR A 92 -13.91 -2.17 -3.43
N PRO A 93 -15.16 -1.85 -3.81
CA PRO A 93 -15.43 -0.78 -4.77
C PRO A 93 -14.90 0.58 -4.30
N GLU A 94 -15.08 0.93 -3.03
CA GLU A 94 -14.58 2.17 -2.45
C GLU A 94 -13.06 2.14 -2.31
N ALA A 95 -12.49 1.00 -1.91
CA ALA A 95 -11.04 0.80 -1.89
C ALA A 95 -10.41 0.97 -3.28
N PHE A 96 -11.13 0.54 -4.32
CA PHE A 96 -10.69 0.69 -5.71
C PHE A 96 -10.62 2.16 -6.13
N THR A 97 -11.63 2.97 -5.79
CA THR A 97 -11.56 4.43 -6.01
C THR A 97 -10.39 5.06 -5.24
N GLU A 98 -10.15 4.61 -4.01
CA GLU A 98 -9.08 5.14 -3.16
C GLU A 98 -7.68 4.80 -3.70
N ILE A 99 -7.47 3.57 -4.19
CA ILE A 99 -6.18 3.18 -4.78
C ILE A 99 -5.91 3.92 -6.10
N GLU A 100 -6.92 4.27 -6.89
CA GLU A 100 -6.74 5.11 -8.09
C GLU A 100 -6.25 6.52 -7.77
N ILE A 101 -6.60 7.05 -6.59
CA ILE A 101 -6.07 8.33 -6.10
C ILE A 101 -4.60 8.16 -5.69
N LEU A 102 -4.30 7.13 -4.90
CA LEU A 102 -2.94 6.84 -4.44
C LEU A 102 -1.98 6.54 -5.60
N ASP A 103 -2.41 5.82 -6.63
CA ASP A 103 -1.63 5.57 -7.85
C ASP A 103 -1.25 6.88 -8.56
N LYS A 104 -2.11 7.92 -8.51
CA LYS A 104 -1.80 9.24 -9.10
C LYS A 104 -0.88 10.06 -8.23
N MET A 105 -1.00 9.95 -6.90
CA MET A 105 -0.13 10.64 -5.95
C MET A 105 1.28 10.04 -5.93
N GLU A 106 1.40 8.72 -6.08
CA GLU A 106 2.66 7.98 -6.03
C GLU A 106 2.81 7.00 -7.21
N PRO A 107 2.98 7.49 -8.45
CA PRO A 107 2.91 6.68 -9.68
C PRO A 107 3.98 5.61 -9.85
N ASN A 108 5.00 5.58 -8.98
CA ASN A 108 6.08 4.60 -9.01
C ASN A 108 6.18 3.79 -7.70
N ASN A 109 5.13 3.82 -6.87
CA ASN A 109 5.08 2.99 -5.67
C ASN A 109 4.63 1.57 -6.07
N SER A 110 5.56 0.62 -6.09
CA SER A 110 5.29 -0.75 -6.52
C SER A 110 4.28 -1.48 -5.62
N GLU A 111 4.18 -1.13 -4.34
CA GLU A 111 3.20 -1.71 -3.41
C GLU A 111 1.79 -1.20 -3.70
N THR A 112 1.64 0.12 -3.94
CA THR A 112 0.37 0.74 -4.35
C THR A 112 -0.13 0.13 -5.67
N ILE A 113 0.76 0.04 -6.67
CA ILE A 113 0.44 -0.56 -7.97
C ILE A 113 0.06 -2.03 -7.83
N PHE A 114 0.77 -2.78 -6.99
CA PHE A 114 0.47 -4.19 -6.74
C PHE A 114 -0.92 -4.36 -6.09
N LEU A 115 -1.23 -3.57 -5.07
CA LEU A 115 -2.53 -3.58 -4.40
C LEU A 115 -3.67 -3.16 -5.35
N HIS A 116 -3.42 -2.24 -6.28
CA HIS A 116 -4.35 -1.91 -7.35
C HIS A 116 -4.66 -3.16 -8.20
N GLY A 117 -3.64 -3.94 -8.58
CA GLY A 117 -3.83 -5.20 -9.29
C GLY A 117 -4.69 -6.20 -8.50
N LEU A 118 -4.47 -6.33 -7.20
CA LEU A 118 -5.24 -7.21 -6.33
C LEU A 118 -6.71 -6.78 -6.23
N LEU A 119 -6.97 -5.48 -6.04
CA LEU A 119 -8.33 -4.95 -6.00
C LEU A 119 -9.05 -5.10 -7.34
N ALA A 120 -8.35 -4.88 -8.45
CA ALA A 120 -8.87 -5.14 -9.79
C ALA A 120 -9.27 -6.62 -9.95
N GLU A 121 -8.41 -7.56 -9.54
CA GLU A 121 -8.72 -8.99 -9.59
C GLU A 121 -9.90 -9.36 -8.67
N LYS A 122 -9.95 -8.78 -7.46
CA LYS A 122 -11.05 -8.99 -6.52
C LYS A 122 -12.40 -8.51 -7.08
N LEU A 123 -12.37 -7.47 -7.91
CA LEU A 123 -13.52 -6.94 -8.65
C LEU A 123 -13.69 -7.56 -10.04
N SER A 124 -13.01 -8.68 -10.33
CA SER A 124 -13.07 -9.41 -11.61
C SER A 124 -12.58 -8.64 -12.84
N ASN A 125 -11.87 -7.53 -12.66
CA ASN A 125 -11.20 -6.81 -13.74
C ASN A 125 -9.81 -7.41 -14.02
N ILE A 126 -9.81 -8.61 -14.62
CA ILE A 126 -8.61 -9.42 -14.85
C ILE A 126 -7.62 -8.74 -15.81
N GLY A 127 -8.13 -7.97 -16.79
CA GLY A 127 -7.30 -7.24 -17.74
C GLY A 127 -6.43 -6.18 -17.05
N LEU A 128 -7.06 -5.34 -16.22
CA LEU A 128 -6.36 -4.33 -15.44
C LEU A 128 -5.43 -4.97 -14.40
N ALA A 129 -5.88 -6.03 -13.72
CA ALA A 129 -5.06 -6.75 -12.74
C ALA A 129 -3.72 -7.19 -13.34
N ARG A 130 -3.74 -7.80 -14.53
CA ARG A 130 -2.53 -8.24 -15.25
C ARG A 130 -1.59 -7.08 -15.57
N VAL A 131 -2.14 -5.94 -16.03
CA VAL A 131 -1.34 -4.73 -16.32
C VAL A 131 -0.65 -4.26 -15.05
N LYS A 132 -1.39 -4.13 -13.96
CA LYS A 132 -0.87 -3.66 -12.66
C LYS A 132 0.15 -4.60 -12.04
N TYR A 133 -0.08 -5.92 -12.08
CA TYR A 133 0.92 -6.89 -11.63
C TYR A 133 2.22 -6.81 -12.44
N LYS A 134 2.13 -6.59 -13.76
CA LYS A 134 3.31 -6.42 -14.60
C LYS A 134 4.08 -5.14 -14.26
N GLU A 135 3.38 -4.02 -14.06
CA GLU A 135 3.98 -2.74 -13.64
C GLU A 135 4.72 -2.89 -12.30
N ALA A 136 4.05 -3.44 -11.28
CA ALA A 136 4.66 -3.66 -9.96
C ALA A 136 5.84 -4.64 -10.00
N PHE A 137 5.72 -5.72 -10.77
CA PHE A 137 6.80 -6.69 -10.97
C PHE A 137 8.04 -6.03 -11.58
N LEU A 138 7.90 -5.23 -12.64
CA LEU A 138 9.05 -4.60 -13.30
C LEU A 138 9.80 -3.62 -12.37
N LEU A 139 9.08 -2.87 -11.54
CA LEU A 139 9.67 -1.99 -10.53
C LEU A 139 10.45 -2.79 -9.46
N ASN A 140 9.84 -3.86 -8.95
CA ASN A 140 10.46 -4.70 -7.92
C ASN A 140 11.61 -5.56 -8.47
N ASP A 141 11.51 -6.05 -9.69
CA ASP A 141 12.55 -6.85 -10.36
C ASP A 141 13.83 -6.03 -10.56
N LYS A 142 13.70 -4.77 -10.98
CA LYS A 142 14.82 -3.84 -11.05
C LYS A 142 15.49 -3.68 -9.68
N ARG A 143 14.71 -3.36 -8.64
CA ARG A 143 15.21 -3.16 -7.27
C ARG A 143 15.88 -4.42 -6.71
N PHE A 144 15.29 -5.59 -6.93
CA PHE A 144 15.81 -6.86 -6.44
C PHE A 144 17.16 -7.22 -7.10
N LYS A 145 17.30 -7.00 -8.41
CA LYS A 145 18.54 -7.26 -9.15
C LYS A 145 19.71 -6.36 -8.74
N GLU A 146 19.44 -5.22 -8.13
CA GLU A 146 20.44 -4.28 -7.62
C GLU A 146 20.94 -4.65 -6.20
N MET A 147 20.39 -5.69 -5.56
CA MET A 147 20.80 -6.13 -4.21
C MET A 147 22.04 -7.03 -4.27
N ASP A 148 23.01 -6.79 -3.38
CA ASP A 148 24.34 -7.43 -3.39
C ASP A 148 24.63 -8.30 -2.14
N SER A 149 23.65 -8.52 -1.26
CA SER A 149 23.81 -9.31 -0.03
C SER A 149 22.73 -10.37 0.14
N ASP A 150 23.07 -11.55 0.67
CA ASP A 150 22.12 -12.60 1.10
C ASP A 150 21.84 -12.47 2.61
N ASP A 151 21.33 -11.31 3.02
CA ASP A 151 20.90 -11.07 4.40
C ASP A 151 19.38 -11.25 4.55
N LYS A 152 18.86 -10.99 5.75
CA LYS A 152 17.42 -11.10 6.02
C LYS A 152 16.57 -10.16 5.16
N MET A 153 17.11 -9.01 4.76
CA MET A 153 16.41 -8.06 3.89
C MET A 153 16.31 -8.60 2.47
N PHE A 154 17.33 -9.32 1.99
CA PHE A 154 17.28 -10.02 0.71
C PHE A 154 16.18 -11.08 0.67
N GLN A 155 16.08 -11.93 1.70
CA GLN A 155 15.02 -12.94 1.76
C GLN A 155 13.61 -12.32 1.74
N LEU A 156 13.43 -11.19 2.45
CA LEU A 156 12.18 -10.44 2.43
C LEU A 156 11.89 -9.84 1.05
N ALA A 157 12.88 -9.19 0.43
CA ALA A 157 12.76 -8.61 -0.90
C ALA A 157 12.43 -9.67 -1.96
N ARG A 158 13.09 -10.82 -1.88
CA ARG A 158 12.85 -11.97 -2.75
C ARG A 158 11.47 -12.57 -2.57
N ALA A 159 10.98 -12.68 -1.33
CA ALA A 159 9.61 -13.10 -1.07
C ALA A 159 8.61 -12.11 -1.68
N ASN A 160 8.78 -10.81 -1.49
CA ASN A 160 7.92 -9.79 -2.10
C ASN A 160 7.95 -9.84 -3.63
N TRP A 161 9.13 -10.02 -4.22
CA TRP A 161 9.31 -10.23 -5.66
C TRP A 161 8.57 -11.50 -6.14
N ALA A 162 8.71 -12.61 -5.41
CA ALA A 162 8.04 -13.88 -5.73
C ALA A 162 6.51 -13.80 -5.62
N ILE A 163 5.96 -13.01 -4.69
CA ILE A 163 4.52 -12.73 -4.61
C ILE A 163 4.06 -12.00 -5.88
N ASN A 164 4.75 -10.92 -6.28
CA ASN A 164 4.41 -10.19 -7.51
C ASN A 164 4.48 -11.10 -8.73
N LEU A 165 5.53 -11.93 -8.82
CA LEU A 165 5.68 -12.92 -9.88
C LEU A 165 4.54 -13.93 -9.86
N TYR A 166 4.09 -14.42 -8.70
CA TYR A 166 2.98 -15.36 -8.58
C TYR A 166 1.65 -14.79 -9.09
N PHE A 167 1.34 -13.53 -8.77
CA PHE A 167 0.10 -12.92 -9.24
C PHE A 167 0.15 -12.59 -10.74
N LEU A 168 1.33 -12.31 -11.30
CA LEU A 168 1.57 -12.13 -12.73
C LEU A 168 1.56 -13.46 -13.52
N ASP A 169 2.31 -14.45 -13.02
CA ASP A 169 2.46 -15.80 -13.56
C ASP A 169 2.60 -16.83 -12.42
N GLU A 170 1.49 -17.51 -12.13
CA GLU A 170 1.38 -18.41 -10.98
C GLU A 170 2.41 -19.54 -10.98
N MET A 171 2.74 -20.07 -12.16
CA MET A 171 3.72 -21.15 -12.29
C MET A 171 5.12 -20.69 -11.90
N SER A 172 5.58 -19.55 -12.43
CA SER A 172 6.89 -18.99 -12.11
C SER A 172 6.98 -18.58 -10.65
N GLY A 173 5.93 -17.98 -10.08
CA GLY A 173 5.90 -17.63 -8.66
C GLY A 173 5.99 -18.85 -7.75
N LYS A 174 5.22 -19.92 -8.02
CA LYS A 174 5.32 -21.18 -7.26
C LYS A 174 6.71 -21.80 -7.36
N LYS A 175 7.31 -21.79 -8.55
CA LYS A 175 8.68 -22.27 -8.77
C LYS A 175 9.67 -21.51 -7.89
N GLU A 176 9.54 -20.18 -7.81
CA GLU A 176 10.41 -19.37 -6.96
C GLU A 176 10.20 -19.67 -5.47
N PHE A 177 8.94 -19.77 -5.02
CA PHE A 177 8.65 -20.10 -3.62
C PHE A 177 9.18 -21.48 -3.21
N ASN A 178 9.13 -22.47 -4.11
CA ASN A 178 9.76 -23.77 -3.87
C ASN A 178 11.29 -23.63 -3.69
N LYS A 179 11.93 -22.76 -4.47
CA LYS A 179 13.36 -22.46 -4.35
C LYS A 179 13.68 -21.79 -3.01
N ILE A 180 12.91 -20.76 -2.62
CA ILE A 180 13.04 -20.09 -1.31
C ILE A 180 12.87 -21.11 -0.17
N ASN A 181 11.88 -22.00 -0.25
CA ASN A 181 11.64 -23.02 0.77
C ASN A 181 12.78 -24.05 0.88
N SER A 182 13.44 -24.35 -0.24
CA SER A 182 14.58 -25.27 -0.28
C SER A 182 15.86 -24.64 0.29
N GLU A 183 16.10 -23.36 0.01
CA GLU A 183 17.28 -22.62 0.44
C GLU A 183 17.18 -22.17 1.91
N TYR A 184 15.96 -21.87 2.38
CA TYR A 184 15.69 -21.40 3.74
C TYR A 184 14.60 -22.24 4.42
N PRO A 185 14.82 -23.55 4.68
CA PRO A 185 13.78 -24.45 5.19
C PRO A 185 13.27 -24.11 6.61
N GLY A 186 14.03 -23.31 7.38
CA GLY A 186 13.58 -22.77 8.67
C GLY A 186 12.64 -21.56 8.55
N ASN A 187 12.55 -20.96 7.36
CA ASN A 187 11.68 -19.83 7.07
C ASN A 187 10.31 -20.32 6.57
N LYS A 188 9.33 -20.33 7.48
CA LYS A 188 7.97 -20.80 7.19
C LYS A 188 7.22 -19.95 6.16
N THR A 189 7.68 -18.73 5.82
CA THR A 189 6.99 -17.83 4.89
C THR A 189 6.70 -18.50 3.55
N ALA A 190 7.68 -19.20 2.97
CA ALA A 190 7.49 -19.85 1.67
C ALA A 190 6.54 -21.06 1.76
N ALA A 191 6.68 -21.89 2.79
CA ALA A 191 5.80 -23.02 3.04
C ALA A 191 4.35 -22.58 3.28
N ASP A 192 4.15 -21.56 4.13
CA ASP A 192 2.84 -20.98 4.43
C ASP A 192 2.20 -20.42 3.16
N PHE A 193 2.95 -19.69 2.33
CA PHE A 193 2.46 -19.17 1.04
C PHE A 193 1.98 -20.30 0.12
N LEU A 194 2.80 -21.33 -0.06
CA LEU A 194 2.49 -22.47 -0.93
C LEU A 194 1.31 -23.33 -0.45
N SER A 195 0.98 -23.26 0.85
CA SER A 195 -0.15 -23.99 1.43
C SER A 195 -1.51 -23.37 1.08
N LEU A 196 -1.54 -22.12 0.62
CA LEU A 196 -2.75 -21.36 0.34
C LEU A 196 -3.07 -21.38 -1.16
N ASN A 197 -4.36 -21.43 -1.50
CA ASN A 197 -4.79 -21.21 -2.88
C ASN A 197 -4.83 -19.70 -3.22
N ARG A 198 -4.86 -19.38 -4.52
CA ARG A 198 -4.87 -18.00 -5.03
C ARG A 198 -5.94 -17.12 -4.40
N ASN A 199 -7.17 -17.61 -4.26
CA ASN A 199 -8.29 -16.83 -3.69
C ASN A 199 -8.06 -16.48 -2.21
N LYS A 200 -7.47 -17.42 -1.47
CA LYS A 200 -7.11 -17.20 -0.07
C LYS A 200 -5.96 -16.20 0.05
N LEU A 201 -4.91 -16.37 -0.77
CA LEU A 201 -3.79 -15.41 -0.85
C LEU A 201 -4.28 -14.01 -1.22
N LEU A 202 -5.10 -13.88 -2.26
CA LEU A 202 -5.69 -12.61 -2.69
C LEU A 202 -6.40 -11.91 -1.53
N THR A 203 -7.17 -12.66 -0.74
CA THR A 203 -7.93 -12.11 0.39
C THR A 203 -7.02 -11.74 1.56
N GLU A 204 -6.06 -12.59 1.93
CA GLU A 204 -5.12 -12.32 3.03
C GLU A 204 -4.23 -11.12 2.74
N VAL A 205 -3.72 -11.02 1.51
CA VAL A 205 -2.88 -9.90 1.08
C VAL A 205 -3.66 -8.58 1.06
N ILE A 206 -4.86 -8.54 0.48
CA ILE A 206 -5.69 -7.31 0.46
C ILE A 206 -6.05 -6.87 1.89
N GLN A 207 -6.40 -7.80 2.76
CA GLN A 207 -6.86 -7.48 4.12
C GLN A 207 -5.72 -7.29 5.12
N ASN A 208 -4.47 -7.51 4.69
CA ASN A 208 -3.27 -7.52 5.54
C ASN A 208 -3.46 -8.42 6.78
N ARG A 209 -3.82 -9.69 6.55
CA ARG A 209 -4.10 -10.72 7.58
C ARG A 209 -3.12 -11.89 7.52
#